data_AF-B7PY98-F1
#
_entry.id   AF-B7PY98-F1
#
_cell.length_a   1.000
_cell.length_b   1.000
_cell.length_c   1.000
_cell.angle_alpha   90.00
_cell.angle_beta   90.00
_cell.angle_gamma   90.00
#
_symmetry.space_group_name_H-M   'P 1'
#
loop_
_entity.id
_entity.type
_entity.pdbx_description
1 polymer ?
#
loop_
_entity_poly.entity_id
_entity_poly.type
_entity_poly.pdbx_seq_one_letter_code
_entity_poly.pdbx_strand_id
1 'polypeptide(L)'
;MPLKAGHTVVREYFGADEIEHDPPSIVRIFSEIVGDVLINCPVDLFEEVTTRQGIPTYRYVFDHRPSYSLWPESFGVTHSDEIPFALGSLRFIADTTRHTAPLGPSGSKILSALRYTKDEETFMEQIVGAWSSFTKTGKMKVPLSDDPWPKYTSKNPEFINMQPGNFTKGRTQRRCELFRPFLLKK
;
A
#
# COMPACT_ATOMS: atom_id res chain seq x y z
N MET A 1 13.72 -20.15 -9.68
CA MET A 1 12.42 -20.81 -9.40
C MET A 1 12.33 -22.08 -10.24
N PRO A 2 11.92 -23.24 -9.69
CA PRO A 2 11.70 -24.43 -10.51
C PRO A 2 10.64 -24.17 -11.58
N LEU A 3 10.82 -24.70 -12.80
CA LEU A 3 9.94 -24.45 -13.95
C LEU A 3 8.45 -24.75 -13.64
N LYS A 4 8.19 -25.87 -12.96
CA LYS A 4 6.84 -26.27 -12.54
C LYS A 4 6.15 -25.22 -11.67
N ALA A 5 6.89 -24.60 -10.74
CA ALA A 5 6.35 -23.55 -9.89
C ALA A 5 6.04 -22.27 -10.68
N GLY A 6 6.90 -21.92 -11.65
CA GLY A 6 6.63 -20.82 -12.57
C GLY A 6 5.32 -21.01 -13.33
N HIS A 7 5.07 -22.21 -13.85
CA HIS A 7 3.78 -22.52 -14.51
C HIS A 7 2.59 -22.41 -13.57
N THR A 8 2.71 -22.83 -12.30
CA THR A 8 1.64 -22.68 -11.32
C THR A 8 1.32 -21.21 -11.06
N VAL A 9 2.35 -20.36 -10.92
CA VAL A 9 2.15 -18.91 -10.75
C VAL A 9 1.47 -18.30 -11.96
N VAL A 10 1.95 -18.59 -13.16
CA VAL A 10 1.33 -18.08 -14.40
C VAL A 10 -0.13 -18.48 -14.47
N ARG A 11 -0.46 -19.75 -14.18
CA ARG A 11 -1.84 -20.24 -14.25
C ARG A 11 -2.77 -19.62 -13.19
N GLU A 12 -2.28 -19.35 -11.98
CA GLU A 12 -3.10 -18.72 -10.93
C GLU A 12 -3.49 -17.28 -11.32
N TYR A 13 -2.59 -16.55 -11.97
CA TYR A 13 -2.78 -15.12 -12.28
C TYR A 13 -3.34 -14.86 -13.68
N PHE A 14 -2.84 -15.54 -14.71
CA PHE A 14 -3.30 -15.41 -16.09
C PHE A 14 -4.47 -16.35 -16.43
N GLY A 15 -4.75 -17.34 -15.58
CA GLY A 15 -5.77 -18.33 -15.83
C GLY A 15 -5.32 -19.44 -16.79
N ALA A 16 -6.27 -20.04 -17.51
CA ALA A 16 -5.99 -21.10 -18.47
C ALA A 16 -5.34 -20.52 -19.75
N ASP A 17 -4.55 -21.35 -20.45
CA ASP A 17 -3.76 -20.91 -21.61
C ASP A 17 -4.63 -20.39 -22.77
N GLU A 18 -5.92 -20.73 -22.78
CA GLU A 18 -6.90 -20.28 -23.78
C GLU A 18 -7.43 -18.86 -23.52
N ILE A 19 -7.11 -18.26 -22.36
CA ILE A 19 -7.55 -16.91 -22.02
C ILE A 19 -6.58 -15.89 -22.63
N GLU A 20 -7.06 -15.15 -23.63
CA GLU A 20 -6.33 -14.02 -24.19
C GLU A 20 -6.47 -12.77 -23.31
N HIS A 21 -5.35 -12.09 -23.10
CA HIS A 21 -5.28 -10.84 -22.33
C HIS A 21 -4.83 -9.71 -23.24
N ASP A 22 -5.50 -8.55 -23.14
CA ASP A 22 -5.04 -7.34 -23.78
C ASP A 22 -3.75 -6.80 -23.12
N PRO A 23 -2.94 -5.98 -23.80
CA PRO A 23 -1.67 -5.49 -23.24
C PRO A 23 -1.80 -4.76 -21.89
N PRO A 24 -2.79 -3.87 -21.66
CA PRO A 24 -3.05 -3.32 -20.33
C PRO A 24 -3.31 -4.37 -19.25
N SER A 25 -4.14 -5.38 -19.53
CA SER A 25 -4.41 -6.48 -18.59
C SER A 25 -3.14 -7.27 -18.26
N ILE A 26 -2.28 -7.54 -19.25
CA ILE A 26 -0.99 -8.21 -19.02
C ILE A 26 -0.12 -7.40 -18.05
N VAL A 27 -0.01 -6.09 -18.25
CA VAL A 27 0.78 -5.21 -17.37
C VAL A 27 0.22 -5.19 -15.95
N ARG A 28 -1.11 -5.14 -15.80
CA ARG A 28 -1.78 -5.18 -14.49
C ARG A 28 -1.52 -6.50 -13.77
N ILE A 29 -1.76 -7.63 -14.43
CA ILE A 29 -1.56 -8.98 -13.84
C ILE A 29 -0.09 -9.17 -13.45
N PHE A 30 0.85 -8.76 -14.32
CA PHE A 30 2.26 -8.82 -14.00
C PHE A 30 2.62 -7.94 -12.79
N SER A 31 2.05 -6.73 -12.71
CA SER A 31 2.24 -5.84 -11.55
C SER A 31 1.67 -6.42 -10.26
N GLU A 32 0.54 -7.14 -10.32
CA GLU A 32 -0.04 -7.88 -9.19
C GLU A 32 0.90 -9.00 -8.71
N ILE A 33 1.47 -9.80 -9.63
CA ILE A 33 2.45 -10.84 -9.27
C ILE A 33 3.67 -10.22 -8.58
N VAL A 34 4.23 -9.16 -9.17
CA VAL A 34 5.42 -8.48 -8.62
C VAL A 34 5.11 -7.88 -7.25
N GLY A 35 3.97 -7.20 -7.11
CA GLY A 35 3.53 -6.62 -5.84
C GLY A 35 3.29 -7.69 -4.76
N ASP A 36 2.73 -8.83 -5.15
CA ASP A 36 2.48 -9.94 -4.23
C ASP A 36 3.76 -10.61 -3.75
N VAL A 37 4.71 -10.86 -4.65
CA VAL A 37 6.01 -11.46 -4.30
C VAL A 37 6.86 -10.51 -3.45
N LEU A 38 6.93 -9.23 -3.81
CA LEU A 38 7.89 -8.30 -3.19
C LEU A 38 7.37 -7.65 -1.90
N ILE A 39 6.07 -7.40 -1.81
CA ILE A 39 5.50 -6.59 -0.72
C ILE A 39 4.41 -7.35 0.00
N ASN A 40 3.32 -7.70 -0.70
CA ASN A 40 2.10 -8.09 -0.01
C ASN A 40 2.24 -9.42 0.73
N CYS A 41 2.72 -10.48 0.08
CA CYS A 41 2.84 -11.78 0.73
C CYS A 41 3.91 -11.84 1.82
N PRO A 42 5.07 -11.18 1.69
CA PRO A 42 5.96 -10.97 2.82
C PRO A 42 5.29 -10.29 4.01
N VAL A 43 4.45 -9.27 3.79
CA VAL A 43 3.68 -8.59 4.85
C VAL A 43 2.67 -9.54 5.48
N ASP A 44 1.89 -10.29 4.71
CA ASP A 44 0.95 -11.29 5.22
C ASP A 44 1.65 -12.32 6.13
N LEU A 45 2.84 -12.80 5.73
CA LEU A 45 3.64 -13.72 6.53
C LEU A 45 4.18 -13.07 7.81
N PHE A 46 4.64 -11.82 7.73
CA PHE A 46 5.08 -11.07 8.89
C PHE A 46 3.95 -10.91 9.91
N GLU A 47 2.76 -10.53 9.46
CA GLU A 47 1.59 -10.35 10.32
C GLU A 47 1.10 -11.67 10.95
N GLU A 48 1.20 -12.79 10.21
CA GLU A 48 0.95 -14.13 10.76
C GLU A 48 1.91 -14.44 11.92
N VAL A 49 3.19 -14.09 11.79
CA VAL A 49 4.20 -14.31 12.84
C VAL A 49 3.95 -13.42 14.04
N THR A 50 3.72 -12.12 13.85
CA THR A 50 3.48 -11.17 14.95
C THR A 50 2.23 -11.56 15.74
N THR A 51 1.14 -11.90 15.05
CA THR A 51 -0.10 -12.31 15.72
C THR A 51 0.04 -13.62 16.49
N ARG A 52 0.79 -14.60 15.98
CA ARG A 52 1.11 -15.85 16.72
C ARG A 52 1.91 -15.61 17.99
N GLN A 53 2.74 -14.57 18.00
CA GLN A 53 3.50 -14.15 19.18
C GLN A 53 2.66 -13.31 20.18
N GLY A 54 1.36 -13.12 19.90
CA GLY A 54 0.48 -12.31 20.75
C GLY A 54 0.67 -10.80 20.59
N ILE A 55 1.42 -10.35 19.57
CA ILE A 55 1.63 -8.93 19.29
C ILE A 55 0.37 -8.36 18.60
N PRO A 56 -0.31 -7.36 19.19
CA PRO A 56 -1.42 -6.68 18.52
C PRO A 56 -0.97 -6.10 17.18
N THR A 57 -1.57 -6.59 16.09
CA THR A 57 -1.21 -6.23 14.73
C THR A 57 -2.39 -5.53 14.06
N TYR A 58 -2.12 -4.45 13.33
CA TYR A 58 -3.12 -3.64 12.65
C TYR A 58 -2.69 -3.47 11.19
N ARG A 59 -3.63 -3.66 10.26
CA ARG A 59 -3.36 -3.60 8.83
C ARG A 59 -4.16 -2.49 8.15
N TYR A 60 -3.55 -1.84 7.16
CA TYR A 60 -4.21 -0.90 6.26
C TYR A 60 -3.92 -1.23 4.79
N VAL A 61 -4.74 -0.68 3.90
CA VAL A 61 -4.44 -0.53 2.47
C VAL A 61 -4.59 0.96 2.15
N PHE A 62 -3.53 1.57 1.64
CA PHE A 62 -3.59 2.94 1.14
C PHE A 62 -4.07 2.89 -0.31
N ASP A 63 -5.23 3.48 -0.58
CA ASP A 63 -5.96 3.29 -1.83
C ASP A 63 -6.33 4.64 -2.46
N HIS A 64 -5.40 5.60 -2.36
CA HIS A 64 -5.55 6.94 -2.90
C HIS A 64 -4.42 7.25 -3.86
N ARG A 65 -4.75 7.57 -5.12
CA ARG A 65 -3.75 8.04 -6.07
C ARG A 65 -3.51 9.52 -5.84
N PRO A 66 -2.29 9.96 -5.45
CA PRO A 66 -2.05 11.36 -5.16
C PRO A 66 -2.23 12.23 -6.41
N SER A 67 -2.80 13.42 -6.28
CA SER A 67 -3.00 14.33 -7.42
C SER A 67 -1.70 14.81 -8.05
N TYR A 68 -0.59 14.69 -7.32
CA TYR A 68 0.76 15.01 -7.77
C TYR A 68 1.55 13.78 -8.26
N SER A 69 0.92 12.60 -8.39
CA SER A 69 1.59 11.40 -8.87
C SER A 69 2.15 11.61 -10.28
N LEU A 70 3.43 11.28 -10.47
CA LEU A 70 4.14 11.42 -11.75
C LEU A 70 3.99 10.20 -12.66
N TRP A 71 3.38 9.12 -12.15
CA TRP A 71 3.15 7.89 -12.91
C TRP A 71 1.97 8.04 -13.87
N PRO A 72 1.85 7.20 -14.92
CA PRO A 72 0.63 7.14 -15.73
C PRO A 72 -0.60 6.77 -14.88
N GLU A 73 -1.79 7.28 -15.24
CA GLU A 73 -3.04 6.97 -14.51
C GLU A 73 -3.36 5.46 -14.49
N SER A 74 -3.01 4.74 -15.55
CA SER A 74 -3.22 3.29 -15.66
C SER A 74 -2.48 2.47 -14.61
N PHE A 75 -1.50 3.05 -13.91
CA PHE A 75 -0.76 2.38 -12.84
C PHE A 75 -1.52 2.44 -11.51
N GLY A 76 -2.58 3.25 -11.41
CA GLY A 76 -3.39 3.38 -10.20
C GLY A 76 -2.58 3.97 -9.04
N VAL A 77 -2.71 3.35 -7.86
CA VAL A 77 -1.96 3.72 -6.65
C VAL A 77 -0.64 2.96 -6.65
N THR A 78 0.46 3.69 -6.74
CA THR A 78 1.80 3.11 -6.88
C THR A 78 2.53 2.99 -5.55
N HIS A 79 3.56 2.16 -5.53
CA HIS A 79 4.41 2.02 -4.36
C HIS A 79 5.03 3.36 -3.96
N SER A 80 5.05 3.67 -2.65
CA SER A 80 5.53 4.92 -2.05
C SER A 80 4.61 6.14 -2.18
N ASP A 81 3.46 6.03 -2.85
CA ASP A 81 2.48 7.14 -2.94
C ASP A 81 1.95 7.56 -1.56
N GLU A 82 1.99 6.66 -0.57
CA GLU A 82 1.52 6.92 0.79
C GLU A 82 2.52 7.67 1.65
N ILE A 83 3.82 7.64 1.31
CA ILE A 83 4.90 8.12 2.19
C ILE A 83 4.69 9.59 2.60
N PRO A 84 4.39 10.54 1.68
CA PRO A 84 4.19 11.93 2.08
C PRO A 84 2.98 12.13 3.01
N PHE A 85 1.96 11.28 2.90
CA PHE A 85 0.80 11.29 3.78
C PHE A 85 1.16 10.73 5.16
N ALA A 86 1.81 9.57 5.20
CA ALA A 86 2.20 8.90 6.44
C ALA A 86 3.20 9.72 7.27
N LEU A 87 4.12 10.42 6.61
CA LEU A 87 5.11 11.29 7.25
C LEU A 87 4.61 12.71 7.56
N GLY A 88 3.39 13.06 7.14
CA GLY A 88 2.84 14.40 7.34
C GLY A 88 3.57 15.49 6.54
N SER A 89 4.14 15.14 5.39
CA SER A 89 5.07 16.01 4.65
C SER A 89 4.48 16.68 3.41
N LEU A 90 3.19 16.47 3.07
CA LEU A 90 2.56 17.11 1.91
C LEU A 90 2.74 18.64 1.91
N ARG A 91 2.63 19.27 3.07
CA ARG A 91 2.80 20.73 3.24
C ARG A 91 4.17 21.23 2.83
N PHE A 92 5.18 20.37 2.81
CA PHE A 92 6.54 20.72 2.39
C PHE A 92 6.79 20.49 0.90
N ILE A 93 5.91 19.78 0.19
CA ILE A 93 6.07 19.53 -1.26
C ILE A 93 6.11 20.84 -2.07
N ALA A 94 5.34 21.85 -1.64
CA ALA A 94 5.30 23.16 -2.26
C ALA A 94 6.16 24.22 -1.54
N ASP A 95 6.86 23.85 -0.45
CA ASP A 95 7.63 24.80 0.35
C ASP A 95 8.98 25.11 -0.31
N THR A 96 9.00 26.21 -1.06
CA THR A 96 10.20 26.67 -1.76
C THR A 96 11.30 27.18 -0.85
N THR A 97 10.99 27.46 0.42
CA THR A 97 11.94 28.00 1.41
C THR A 97 12.71 26.92 2.14
N ARG A 98 12.18 25.69 2.14
CA ARG A 98 12.75 24.51 2.82
C ARG A 98 13.21 23.42 1.88
N HIS A 99 13.24 23.67 0.57
CA HIS A 99 14.03 22.84 -0.33
C HIS A 99 15.50 22.90 0.12
N THR A 100 15.92 21.92 0.92
CA THR A 100 17.32 21.50 0.99
C THR A 100 17.74 21.34 -0.46
N ALA A 101 18.79 21.96 -0.98
CA ALA A 101 19.17 21.77 -2.38
C ALA A 101 19.68 20.32 -2.60
N PRO A 102 19.04 19.44 -3.43
CA PRO A 102 19.62 18.12 -3.70
C PRO A 102 19.40 17.63 -5.14
N LEU A 103 18.87 18.47 -6.03
CA LEU A 103 18.33 18.11 -7.33
C LEU A 103 18.66 19.24 -8.30
N GLY A 104 19.13 18.88 -9.49
CA GLY A 104 19.43 19.86 -10.54
C GLY A 104 18.20 20.68 -10.94
N PRO A 105 18.37 21.72 -11.79
CA PRO A 105 17.30 22.64 -12.18
C PRO A 105 16.02 21.94 -12.65
N SER A 106 16.14 20.81 -13.36
CA SER A 106 15.01 20.00 -13.83
C SER A 106 14.20 19.38 -12.70
N GLY A 107 14.86 18.82 -11.67
CA GLY A 107 14.17 18.22 -10.53
C GLY A 107 13.47 19.26 -9.67
N SER A 108 14.12 20.42 -9.47
CA SER A 108 13.51 21.56 -8.78
C SER A 108 12.26 22.06 -9.52
N LYS A 109 12.31 22.17 -10.86
CA LYS A 109 11.15 22.56 -11.67
C LYS A 109 9.99 21.58 -11.51
N ILE A 110 10.25 20.27 -11.57
CA ILE A 110 9.22 19.23 -11.41
C ILE A 110 8.57 19.34 -10.03
N LEU A 111 9.36 19.38 -8.95
CA LEU A 111 8.85 19.47 -7.59
C LEU A 111 8.06 20.75 -7.34
N SER A 112 8.55 21.89 -7.82
CA SER A 112 7.86 23.19 -7.67
C SER A 112 6.50 23.26 -8.39
N ALA A 113 6.24 22.37 -9.35
CA ALA A 113 4.98 22.28 -10.06
C ALA A 113 3.97 21.34 -9.39
N LEU A 114 4.40 20.50 -8.44
CA LEU A 114 3.50 19.56 -7.76
C LEU A 114 2.47 20.30 -6.90
N ARG A 115 1.21 19.87 -7.00
CA ARG A 115 0.10 20.42 -6.21
C ARG A 115 -0.70 19.27 -5.63
N TYR A 116 -1.12 19.45 -4.38
CA TYR A 116 -2.02 18.56 -3.66
C TYR A 116 -3.32 19.29 -3.34
N THR A 117 -4.40 18.55 -3.11
CA THR A 117 -5.73 19.11 -2.84
C THR A 117 -5.94 19.36 -1.34
N LYS A 118 -6.94 20.16 -0.98
CA LYS A 118 -7.28 20.36 0.44
C LYS A 118 -7.80 19.06 1.09
N ASP A 119 -8.46 18.21 0.32
CA ASP A 119 -8.92 16.90 0.77
C ASP A 119 -7.74 15.97 1.08
N GLU A 120 -6.68 16.01 0.27
CA GLU A 120 -5.43 15.29 0.54
C GLU A 120 -4.71 15.80 1.79
N GLU A 121 -4.74 17.12 2.04
CA GLU A 121 -4.20 17.68 3.28
C GLU A 121 -4.95 17.15 4.50
N THR A 122 -6.28 17.15 4.44
CA THR A 122 -7.15 16.65 5.50
C THR A 122 -6.95 15.14 5.71
N PHE A 123 -6.81 14.40 4.61
CA PHE A 123 -6.53 12.97 4.62
C PHE A 123 -5.17 12.64 5.26
N MET A 124 -4.14 13.43 4.96
CA MET A 124 -2.83 13.34 5.62
C MET A 124 -2.95 13.57 7.13
N GLU A 125 -3.68 14.60 7.57
CA GLU A 125 -3.89 14.85 9.01
C GLU A 125 -4.57 13.67 9.72
N GLN A 126 -5.54 13.03 9.06
CA GLN A 126 -6.23 11.84 9.56
C GLN A 126 -5.26 10.65 9.71
N ILE A 127 -4.42 10.39 8.71
CA ILE A 127 -3.40 9.33 8.75
C ILE A 127 -2.37 9.60 9.85
N VAL A 128 -1.81 10.81 9.90
CA VAL A 128 -0.83 11.21 10.93
C VAL A 128 -1.44 11.13 12.32
N GLY A 129 -2.71 11.51 12.48
CA GLY A 129 -3.46 11.36 13.72
C GLY A 129 -3.57 9.90 14.16
N ALA A 130 -3.88 8.99 13.23
CA ALA A 130 -3.96 7.56 13.49
C ALA A 130 -2.58 6.97 13.90
N TRP A 131 -1.49 7.32 13.20
CA TRP A 131 -0.13 6.93 13.57
C TRP A 131 0.35 7.53 14.90
N SER A 132 0.02 8.78 15.17
CA SER A 132 0.32 9.41 16.45
C SER A 132 -0.39 8.69 17.61
N SER A 133 -1.63 8.27 17.42
CA SER A 133 -2.38 7.51 18.41
C SER A 133 -1.75 6.14 18.69
N PHE A 134 -1.37 5.43 17.62
CA PHE A 134 -0.67 4.14 17.72
C PHE A 134 0.66 4.27 18.46
N THR A 135 1.50 5.23 18.08
CA THR A 135 2.82 5.41 18.71
C THR A 135 2.73 5.79 20.18
N LYS A 136 1.70 6.56 20.59
CA LYS A 136 1.49 6.96 21.98
C LYS A 136 0.87 5.87 22.86
N THR A 137 -0.04 5.07 22.31
CA THR A 137 -0.93 4.21 23.14
C THR A 137 -0.99 2.75 22.71
N GLY A 138 -0.41 2.40 21.56
CA GLY A 138 -0.55 1.09 20.93
C GLY A 138 -1.97 0.80 20.42
N LYS A 139 -2.88 1.79 20.45
CA LYS A 139 -4.26 1.67 20.00
C LYS A 139 -4.50 2.59 18.81
N MET A 140 -5.35 2.15 17.90
CA MET A 140 -5.78 2.93 16.75
C MET A 140 -7.30 3.00 16.70
N LYS A 141 -7.81 4.12 16.18
CA LYS A 141 -9.21 4.30 15.81
C LYS A 141 -9.29 4.51 14.31
N VAL A 142 -10.39 4.09 13.73
CA VAL A 142 -10.70 4.39 12.33
C VAL A 142 -10.99 5.90 12.24
N PRO A 143 -10.28 6.68 11.42
CA PRO A 143 -10.61 8.09 11.25
C PRO A 143 -12.07 8.27 10.80
N LEU A 144 -12.70 9.36 11.22
CA LEU A 144 -14.12 9.67 10.93
C LEU A 144 -15.13 8.70 11.58
N SER A 145 -14.68 7.80 12.45
CA SER A 145 -15.53 6.88 13.21
C SER A 145 -15.05 6.76 14.66
N ASP A 146 -15.95 6.36 15.56
CA ASP A 146 -15.58 5.96 16.93
C ASP A 146 -15.11 4.51 17.02
N ASP A 147 -15.18 3.77 15.92
CA ASP A 147 -14.78 2.37 15.85
C ASP A 147 -13.27 2.19 16.12
N PRO A 148 -12.89 1.17 16.90
CA PRO A 148 -11.50 0.77 17.00
C PRO A 148 -11.02 0.20 15.66
N TRP A 149 -9.74 0.37 15.38
CA TRP A 149 -9.11 -0.33 14.27
C TRP A 149 -9.16 -1.85 14.51
N PRO A 150 -9.60 -2.67 13.53
CA PRO A 150 -9.67 -4.11 13.69
C PRO A 150 -8.28 -4.71 13.88
N LYS A 151 -8.12 -5.60 14.86
CA LYS A 151 -6.88 -6.34 15.03
C LYS A 151 -6.80 -7.40 13.94
N TYR A 152 -5.73 -7.38 13.18
CA TYR A 152 -5.45 -8.40 12.19
C TYR A 152 -5.24 -9.76 12.87
N THR A 153 -5.78 -10.83 12.28
CA THR A 153 -5.46 -12.22 12.61
C THR A 153 -5.51 -13.06 11.34
N SER A 154 -4.76 -14.16 11.27
CA SER A 154 -4.81 -15.06 10.09
C SER A 154 -6.21 -15.68 9.87
N LYS A 155 -7.05 -15.76 10.90
CA LYS A 155 -8.44 -16.26 10.79
C LYS A 155 -9.41 -15.19 10.29
N ASN A 156 -9.14 -13.93 10.64
CA ASN A 156 -9.95 -12.78 10.26
C ASN A 156 -9.00 -11.64 9.83
N PRO A 157 -8.50 -11.71 8.58
CA PRO A 157 -7.43 -10.83 8.12
C PRO A 157 -7.99 -9.49 7.65
N GLU A 158 -8.53 -8.75 8.61
CA GLU A 158 -9.17 -7.45 8.42
C GLU A 158 -8.15 -6.33 8.30
N PHE A 159 -8.48 -5.34 7.48
CA PHE A 159 -7.71 -4.11 7.31
C PHE A 159 -8.65 -2.91 7.14
N ILE A 160 -8.11 -1.70 7.25
CA ILE A 160 -8.83 -0.49 6.83
C ILE A 160 -8.31 -0.04 5.47
N ASN A 161 -9.20 0.05 4.49
CA ASN A 161 -8.94 0.72 3.23
C ASN A 161 -9.03 2.23 3.45
N MET A 162 -8.02 2.98 3.01
CA MET A 162 -7.89 4.40 3.27
C MET A 162 -7.95 5.20 1.97
N GLN A 163 -8.96 6.05 1.89
CA GLN A 163 -9.17 7.05 0.85
C GLN A 163 -9.55 8.39 1.51
N PRO A 164 -9.34 9.55 0.84
CA PRO A 164 -9.81 10.83 1.35
C PRO A 164 -11.30 10.79 1.68
N GLY A 165 -11.63 11.08 2.94
CA GLY A 165 -13.02 11.07 3.42
C GLY A 165 -13.67 9.70 3.55
N ASN A 166 -12.97 8.60 3.25
CA ASN A 166 -13.55 7.26 3.21
C ASN A 166 -12.60 6.20 3.79
N PHE A 167 -12.93 5.72 5.00
CA PHE A 167 -12.19 4.67 5.70
C PHE A 167 -13.10 3.46 5.91
N THR A 168 -12.84 2.37 5.19
CA THR A 168 -13.73 1.19 5.19
C THR A 168 -13.00 -0.06 5.65
N LYS A 169 -13.72 -0.94 6.36
CA LYS A 169 -13.19 -2.25 6.75
C LYS A 169 -13.19 -3.18 5.55
N GLY A 170 -12.05 -3.76 5.24
CA GLY A 170 -11.86 -4.78 4.21
C GLY A 170 -11.33 -6.08 4.80
N ARG A 171 -11.30 -7.14 3.99
CA ARG A 171 -10.66 -8.43 4.32
C ARG A 171 -9.79 -8.86 3.15
N THR A 172 -8.55 -9.24 3.42
CA THR A 172 -7.69 -9.75 2.34
C THR A 172 -8.24 -11.09 1.84
N GLN A 173 -8.30 -11.25 0.52
CA GLN A 173 -8.60 -12.52 -0.15
C GLN A 173 -7.36 -13.11 -0.82
N ARG A 174 -6.20 -12.46 -0.63
CA ARG A 174 -4.95 -12.81 -1.28
C ARG A 174 -4.47 -14.20 -0.84
N ARG A 175 -4.02 -15.00 -1.81
CA ARG A 175 -3.54 -16.37 -1.60
C ARG A 175 -2.02 -16.44 -1.63
N CYS A 176 -1.38 -16.08 -0.51
CA CYS A 176 0.08 -16.06 -0.41
C CYS A 176 0.74 -17.44 -0.24
N GLU A 177 -0.04 -18.50 -0.06
CA GLU A 177 0.46 -19.87 0.03
C GLU A 177 1.24 -20.32 -1.22
N LEU A 178 0.90 -19.76 -2.38
CA LEU A 178 1.63 -19.98 -3.62
C LEU A 178 3.10 -19.52 -3.53
N PHE A 179 3.35 -18.40 -2.85
CA PHE A 179 4.69 -17.81 -2.73
C PHE A 179 5.44 -18.24 -1.47
N ARG A 180 4.73 -18.79 -0.48
CA ARG A 180 5.29 -19.19 0.82
C ARG A 180 6.56 -20.05 0.72
N PRO A 181 6.68 -21.05 -0.17
CA PRO A 181 7.90 -21.84 -0.31
C PRO A 181 9.12 -21.06 -0.83
N PHE A 182 8.91 -19.91 -1.48
CA PHE A 182 9.98 -19.05 -2.01
C PHE A 182 10.36 -17.94 -1.03
N LEU A 183 9.41 -17.48 -0.23
CA LEU A 183 9.61 -16.43 0.76
C LEU A 183 10.27 -16.95 2.04
N LEU A 184 9.96 -18.18 2.44
CA LEU A 184 10.56 -18.82 3.60
C LEU A 184 11.67 -19.77 3.14
N LYS A 185 12.92 -19.48 3.52
CA LYS A 185 13.99 -20.47 3.39
C LYS A 185 13.66 -21.66 4.28
N LYS A 186 13.77 -22.87 3.70
CA LYS A 186 13.76 -24.12 4.46
C LYS A 186 15.05 -24.26 5.26
#